data_AF-A0A1J4SDT7-F1
#
_entry.id   AF-A0A1J4SDT7-F1
#
_cell.length_a   1.000
_cell.length_b   1.000
_cell.length_c   1.000
_cell.angle_alpha   90.00
_cell.angle_beta   90.00
_cell.angle_gamma   90.00
#
_symmetry.space_group_name_H-M   'P 1'
#
loop_
_entity.id
_entity.type
_entity.pdbx_description
1 polymer ?
#
loop_
_entity_poly.entity_id
_entity_poly.type
_entity_poly.pdbx_seq_one_letter_code
_entity_poly.pdbx_strand_id
1 'polypeptide(L)'
;MKPTEITFQKLNHFWLDSGLLGLAVMLKEVDSSIKKNLNDKGLTLIGIESEIQKAIEKAYDLLIGRYYNTSKKKQIDDTSSYNFYYDSKEDKFVAFPKKKSVGIAELIYNKAPRPIGSSVKWQRGEKREIQINGKFIKRNRGILPPSHAHLQKMMDEFLDRNGLDVTTSGLLVDGANEIRPNVNIVAKVSDNVKGNCYLCGENSSHFEEISQTTFPFITGSSGLLNFNTMCGKPERVCWKCAFIGKFVPVNGFYIMQGDNIFAFFPYSVSFEKMLDVYNTLQDGKYEDPNLFKNFQHPLGFEKYADGYFQKTFEVTFAFLHTLYRRVLLHQKADEDVGVLNWEEMCNLAISKAPLEFVVLHAESKGKTSMGKMVWPFRDSVYFFRLMESMEKSKINIKEVMRLLIDFSQKNQENKTILRNRFCERILKKKTVLDIVEERAWDIVFPQDQKNSKPQNPSSLIDFFLKYESIIKEGKMTDEERSVAVTLGKTIGLCVSKRDNETRSKNEIERDLKRLKGDLIKLKKVRKLTDFLSEIERLEVRYDFSLGIPDGLLDGKLRDDNFREFKGYCTISAMQAYSNVRYYALKEKEGN
;
A
#
# COMPACT_ATOMS: atom_id res chain seq x y z
N MET A 1 -25.08 -41.91 7.07
CA MET A 1 -23.77 -41.57 7.67
C MET A 1 -23.99 -40.56 8.77
N LYS A 2 -23.28 -40.65 9.90
CA LYS A 2 -23.41 -39.64 10.97
C LYS A 2 -22.84 -38.30 10.49
N PRO A 3 -23.50 -37.17 10.78
CA PRO A 3 -22.93 -35.86 10.49
C PRO A 3 -21.68 -35.64 11.34
N THR A 4 -20.62 -35.16 10.69
CA THR A 4 -19.36 -34.77 11.30
C THR A 4 -19.33 -33.25 11.45
N GLU A 5 -18.70 -32.77 12.52
CA GLU A 5 -18.47 -31.35 12.77
C GLU A 5 -16.97 -31.03 12.68
N ILE A 6 -16.61 -30.01 11.90
CA ILE A 6 -15.24 -29.48 11.83
C ILE A 6 -15.27 -27.99 12.13
N THR A 7 -14.58 -27.58 13.19
CA THR A 7 -14.49 -26.19 13.63
C THR A 7 -13.10 -25.61 13.37
N PHE A 8 -13.05 -24.46 12.69
CA PHE A 8 -11.90 -23.60 12.55
C PHE A 8 -12.06 -22.42 13.51
N GLN A 9 -11.28 -22.41 14.57
CA GLN A 9 -11.37 -21.37 15.61
C GLN A 9 -10.70 -20.07 15.16
N LYS A 10 -11.28 -18.94 15.57
CA LYS A 10 -10.62 -17.64 15.54
C LYS A 10 -9.47 -17.63 16.54
N LEU A 11 -8.29 -17.20 16.12
CA LEU A 11 -7.06 -17.27 16.91
C LEU A 11 -6.64 -15.91 17.49
N ASN A 12 -7.39 -14.84 17.19
CA ASN A 12 -7.05 -13.47 17.57
C ASN A 12 -5.68 -13.03 17.03
N HIS A 13 -5.29 -13.59 15.89
CA HIS A 13 -4.05 -13.27 15.20
C HIS A 13 -4.39 -12.80 13.79
N PHE A 14 -4.06 -11.53 13.49
CA PHE A 14 -4.54 -10.84 12.26
C PHE A 14 -4.33 -11.64 10.97
N TRP A 15 -3.21 -12.36 10.86
CA TRP A 15 -2.89 -13.18 9.70
C TRP A 15 -3.79 -14.41 9.58
N LEU A 16 -3.92 -15.18 10.67
CA LEU A 16 -4.67 -16.44 10.65
C LEU A 16 -6.17 -16.18 10.60
N ASP A 17 -6.64 -15.14 11.30
CA ASP A 17 -8.03 -14.70 11.26
C ASP A 17 -8.41 -14.13 9.88
N SER A 18 -7.48 -13.43 9.19
CA SER A 18 -7.67 -13.06 7.78
C SER A 18 -7.77 -14.27 6.87
N GLY A 19 -6.98 -15.32 7.16
CA GLY A 19 -7.05 -16.60 6.47
C GLY A 19 -8.38 -17.32 6.71
N LEU A 20 -8.85 -17.33 7.96
CA LEU A 20 -10.15 -17.88 8.33
C LEU A 20 -11.30 -17.15 7.62
N LEU A 21 -11.24 -15.81 7.55
CA LEU A 21 -12.19 -15.01 6.78
C LEU A 21 -12.15 -15.40 5.30
N GLY A 22 -10.95 -15.52 4.73
CA GLY A 22 -10.78 -15.93 3.34
C GLY A 22 -11.37 -17.31 3.04
N LEU A 23 -11.18 -18.28 3.94
CA LEU A 23 -11.79 -19.61 3.83
C LEU A 23 -13.32 -19.52 3.90
N ALA A 24 -13.86 -18.77 4.86
CA ALA A 24 -15.30 -18.58 5.01
C ALA A 24 -15.93 -17.95 3.77
N VAL A 25 -15.28 -16.94 3.17
CA VAL A 25 -15.72 -16.29 1.94
C VAL A 25 -15.70 -17.27 0.76
N MET A 26 -14.58 -17.97 0.53
CA MET A 26 -14.47 -18.93 -0.57
C MET A 26 -15.49 -20.05 -0.45
N LEU A 27 -15.74 -20.54 0.77
CA LEU A 27 -16.76 -21.56 1.01
C LEU A 27 -18.18 -21.08 0.71
N LYS A 28 -18.50 -19.77 0.83
CA LYS A 28 -19.82 -19.25 0.44
C LYS A 28 -20.07 -19.40 -1.06
N GLU A 29 -19.02 -19.40 -1.87
CA GLU A 29 -19.10 -19.54 -3.34
C GLU A 29 -19.11 -21.01 -3.79
N VAL A 30 -18.75 -21.94 -2.90
CA VAL A 30 -18.77 -23.37 -3.19
C VAL A 30 -20.16 -23.95 -2.93
N ASP A 31 -20.81 -24.39 -4.01
CA ASP A 31 -22.03 -25.19 -3.92
C ASP A 31 -21.77 -26.51 -3.19
N SER A 32 -22.50 -26.68 -2.09
CA SER A 32 -22.34 -27.78 -1.12
C SER A 32 -23.56 -27.90 -0.22
N SER A 33 -23.89 -29.14 0.14
CA SER A 33 -24.96 -29.54 1.08
C SER A 33 -24.60 -29.32 2.55
N ILE A 34 -23.37 -28.88 2.85
CA ILE A 34 -22.89 -28.73 4.23
C ILE A 34 -23.45 -27.46 4.86
N LYS A 35 -23.82 -27.55 6.14
CA LYS A 35 -24.19 -26.39 6.94
C LYS A 35 -22.93 -25.66 7.41
N LYS A 36 -22.93 -24.33 7.25
CA LYS A 36 -21.80 -23.44 7.59
C LYS A 36 -22.28 -22.47 8.67
N ASN A 37 -21.80 -22.63 9.90
CA ASN A 37 -22.10 -21.72 11.00
C ASN A 37 -20.91 -20.77 11.21
N LEU A 38 -21.18 -19.48 11.17
CA LEU A 38 -20.19 -18.42 11.37
C LEU A 38 -20.59 -17.61 12.61
N ASN A 39 -19.66 -17.40 13.53
CA ASN A 39 -19.82 -16.51 14.69
C ASN A 39 -18.46 -16.01 15.16
N ASP A 40 -18.42 -15.22 16.23
CA ASP A 40 -17.16 -14.67 16.76
C ASP A 40 -16.12 -15.70 17.22
N LYS A 41 -16.51 -16.96 17.45
CA LYS A 41 -15.56 -18.05 17.77
C LYS A 41 -14.91 -18.65 16.52
N GLY A 42 -15.47 -18.45 15.33
CA GLY A 42 -14.91 -18.89 14.06
C GLY A 42 -15.93 -19.51 13.10
N LEU A 43 -15.48 -20.52 12.34
CA LEU A 43 -16.27 -21.22 11.32
C LEU A 43 -16.46 -22.68 11.71
N THR A 44 -17.70 -23.15 11.76
CA THR A 44 -18.04 -24.55 11.98
C THR A 44 -18.77 -25.13 10.77
N LEU A 45 -18.26 -26.26 10.25
CA LEU A 45 -18.82 -27.00 9.12
C LEU A 45 -19.50 -28.27 9.66
N ILE A 46 -20.74 -28.50 9.25
CA ILE A 46 -21.55 -29.65 9.68
C ILE A 46 -22.11 -30.35 8.44
N GLY A 47 -21.87 -31.65 8.31
CA GLY A 47 -22.33 -32.43 7.16
C GLY A 47 -21.69 -33.81 7.10
N ILE A 48 -21.83 -34.50 5.96
CA ILE A 48 -21.15 -35.77 5.73
C ILE A 48 -19.66 -35.49 5.50
N GLU A 49 -18.78 -36.32 6.08
CA GLU A 49 -17.32 -36.16 6.00
C GLU A 49 -16.80 -35.95 4.58
N SER A 50 -17.25 -36.76 3.62
CA SER A 50 -16.84 -36.65 2.21
C SER A 50 -17.33 -35.36 1.54
N GLU A 51 -18.49 -34.84 1.94
CA GLU A 51 -19.03 -33.58 1.44
C GLU A 51 -18.28 -32.38 2.02
N ILE A 52 -17.90 -32.43 3.30
CA ILE A 52 -17.04 -31.42 3.92
C ILE A 52 -15.68 -31.39 3.25
N GLN A 53 -15.04 -32.56 3.08
CA GLN A 53 -13.75 -32.68 2.38
C GLN A 53 -13.83 -32.05 0.98
N LYS A 54 -14.83 -32.44 0.19
CA LYS A 54 -15.04 -31.93 -1.18
C LYS A 54 -15.28 -30.42 -1.21
N ALA A 55 -16.02 -29.88 -0.24
CA ALA A 55 -16.26 -28.44 -0.14
C ALA A 55 -14.97 -27.66 0.17
N ILE A 56 -14.15 -28.17 1.10
CA ILE A 56 -12.86 -27.57 1.47
C ILE A 56 -11.86 -27.63 0.30
N GLU A 57 -11.78 -28.76 -0.41
CA GLU A 57 -10.93 -28.93 -1.59
C GLU A 57 -11.34 -27.98 -2.71
N LYS A 58 -12.63 -27.88 -3.02
CA LYS A 58 -13.15 -26.91 -4.00
C LYS A 58 -12.83 -25.47 -3.61
N ALA A 59 -12.99 -25.11 -2.33
CA ALA A 59 -12.66 -23.77 -1.85
C ALA A 59 -11.15 -23.49 -2.02
N TYR A 60 -10.32 -24.51 -1.83
CA TYR A 60 -8.89 -24.42 -2.08
C TYR A 60 -8.57 -24.25 -3.56
N ASP A 61 -9.19 -25.02 -4.46
CA ASP A 61 -9.00 -24.87 -5.90
C ASP A 61 -9.40 -23.47 -6.39
N LEU A 62 -10.50 -22.90 -5.87
CA LEU A 62 -10.90 -21.51 -6.14
C LEU A 62 -9.83 -20.50 -5.69
N LEU A 63 -9.29 -20.67 -4.48
CA LEU A 63 -8.19 -19.86 -3.97
C LEU A 63 -6.96 -19.95 -4.88
N ILE A 64 -6.58 -21.16 -5.30
CA ILE A 64 -5.43 -21.37 -6.19
C ILE A 64 -5.62 -20.61 -7.50
N GLY A 65 -6.76 -20.76 -8.16
CA GLY A 65 -7.04 -20.09 -9.43
C GLY A 65 -7.01 -18.57 -9.35
N ARG A 66 -7.49 -17.99 -8.23
CA ARG A 66 -7.58 -16.53 -8.06
C ARG A 66 -6.29 -15.87 -7.60
N TYR A 67 -5.47 -16.55 -6.80
CA TYR A 67 -4.34 -15.88 -6.12
C TYR A 67 -2.97 -16.53 -6.34
N TYR A 68 -2.89 -17.83 -6.60
CA TYR A 68 -1.60 -18.51 -6.71
C TYR A 68 -1.24 -18.85 -8.16
N ASN A 69 -2.20 -19.34 -8.94
CA ASN A 69 -1.98 -19.86 -10.29
C ASN A 69 -2.39 -18.87 -11.40
N THR A 70 -1.98 -17.61 -11.26
CA THR A 70 -2.37 -16.50 -12.15
C THR A 70 -1.31 -16.21 -13.22
N SER A 71 -1.58 -15.27 -14.14
CA SER A 71 -0.63 -14.80 -15.15
C SER A 71 -0.81 -13.30 -15.37
N LYS A 72 0.29 -12.57 -15.56
CA LYS A 72 0.24 -11.15 -15.96
C LYS A 72 -0.25 -11.02 -17.40
N LYS A 73 -0.84 -9.88 -17.75
CA LYS A 73 -1.22 -9.54 -19.13
C LYS A 73 -0.10 -9.78 -20.13
N LYS A 74 1.13 -9.32 -19.84
CA LYS A 74 2.30 -9.61 -20.70
C LYS A 74 2.57 -11.12 -20.89
N GLN A 75 2.36 -11.94 -19.86
CA GLN A 75 2.56 -13.39 -19.93
C GLN A 75 1.46 -14.10 -20.71
N ILE A 76 0.29 -13.47 -20.86
CA ILE A 76 -0.85 -13.95 -21.67
C ILE A 76 -0.69 -13.47 -23.11
N ASP A 77 -0.33 -12.21 -23.32
CA ASP A 77 -0.22 -11.63 -24.66
C ASP A 77 1.02 -12.15 -25.43
N ASP A 78 2.13 -12.46 -24.73
CA ASP A 78 3.36 -13.00 -25.33
C ASP A 78 3.30 -14.53 -25.47
N THR A 79 2.55 -15.00 -26.47
CA THR A 79 2.39 -16.42 -26.78
C THR A 79 3.70 -17.13 -27.10
N SER A 80 4.72 -16.40 -27.57
CA SER A 80 6.04 -16.97 -27.88
C SER A 80 6.81 -17.44 -26.63
N SER A 81 6.37 -16.99 -25.45
CA SER A 81 6.94 -17.33 -24.15
C SER A 81 6.19 -18.42 -23.40
N TYR A 82 5.14 -18.99 -24.01
CA TYR A 82 4.30 -20.02 -23.41
C TYR A 82 5.08 -21.32 -23.18
N ASN A 83 4.58 -22.09 -22.22
CA ASN A 83 4.94 -23.50 -22.06
C ASN A 83 3.85 -24.37 -22.66
N PHE A 84 4.05 -25.69 -22.65
CA PHE A 84 3.10 -26.64 -23.19
C PHE A 84 3.09 -27.95 -22.41
N TYR A 85 1.99 -28.68 -22.52
CA TYR A 85 1.85 -30.05 -22.03
C TYR A 85 1.15 -30.91 -23.09
N TYR A 86 1.29 -32.23 -22.96
CA TYR A 86 0.55 -33.22 -23.74
C TYR A 86 -0.67 -33.70 -22.94
N ASP A 87 -1.85 -33.60 -23.54
CA ASP A 87 -3.10 -34.16 -23.00
C ASP A 87 -3.33 -35.54 -23.59
N SER A 88 -3.18 -36.59 -22.77
CA SER A 88 -3.33 -37.97 -23.22
C SER A 88 -4.77 -38.40 -23.45
N LYS A 89 -5.75 -37.68 -22.87
CA LYS A 89 -7.18 -37.98 -23.06
C LYS A 89 -7.69 -37.45 -24.39
N GLU A 90 -7.21 -36.27 -24.77
CA GLU A 90 -7.59 -35.61 -26.02
C GLU A 90 -6.58 -35.80 -27.16
N ASP A 91 -5.49 -36.54 -26.90
CA ASP A 91 -4.39 -36.81 -27.85
C ASP A 91 -3.88 -35.53 -28.53
N LYS A 92 -3.58 -34.50 -27.73
CA LYS A 92 -3.16 -33.19 -28.26
C LYS A 92 -2.19 -32.46 -27.37
N PHE A 93 -1.40 -31.56 -27.97
CA PHE A 93 -0.57 -30.60 -27.23
C PHE A 93 -1.33 -29.31 -26.95
N VAL A 94 -1.15 -28.78 -25.74
CA VAL A 94 -1.82 -27.56 -25.27
C VAL A 94 -0.78 -26.58 -24.75
N ALA A 95 -0.80 -25.35 -25.28
CA ALA A 95 0.07 -24.27 -24.83
C ALA A 95 -0.59 -23.48 -23.69
N PHE A 96 0.21 -22.99 -22.75
CA PHE A 96 -0.27 -22.22 -21.61
C PHE A 96 0.72 -21.12 -21.18
N PRO A 97 0.21 -19.98 -20.65
CA PRO A 97 1.05 -18.88 -20.21
C PRO A 97 1.82 -19.23 -18.93
N LYS A 98 2.95 -18.55 -18.71
CA LYS A 98 3.71 -18.68 -17.46
C LYS A 98 2.88 -18.24 -16.26
N LYS A 99 2.97 -19.02 -15.18
CA LYS A 99 2.19 -18.83 -13.96
C LYS A 99 2.96 -18.03 -12.90
N LYS A 100 2.24 -17.24 -12.11
CA LYS A 100 2.77 -16.45 -10.99
C LYS A 100 1.73 -16.31 -9.86
N SER A 101 2.17 -16.32 -8.61
CA SER A 101 1.39 -15.86 -7.45
C SER A 101 1.18 -14.34 -7.49
N VAL A 102 0.07 -13.86 -6.93
CA VAL A 102 -0.28 -12.44 -6.89
C VAL A 102 -0.07 -11.84 -5.49
N GLY A 103 0.61 -10.69 -5.41
CA GLY A 103 0.69 -9.87 -4.20
C GLY A 103 1.00 -10.65 -2.92
N ILE A 104 0.04 -10.66 -1.98
CA ILE A 104 0.16 -11.33 -0.68
C ILE A 104 0.41 -12.84 -0.82
N ALA A 105 -0.09 -13.49 -1.87
CA ALA A 105 0.17 -14.91 -2.12
C ALA A 105 1.66 -15.18 -2.38
N GLU A 106 2.39 -14.22 -2.96
CA GLU A 106 3.84 -14.30 -3.17
C GLU A 106 4.61 -14.30 -1.83
N LEU A 107 4.08 -13.66 -0.77
CA LEU A 107 4.65 -13.74 0.58
C LEU A 107 4.51 -15.13 1.20
N ILE A 108 3.47 -15.87 0.84
CA ILE A 108 3.15 -17.20 1.39
C ILE A 108 3.91 -18.28 0.63
N TYR A 109 3.93 -18.17 -0.70
CA TYR A 109 4.48 -19.19 -1.58
C TYR A 109 5.01 -18.56 -2.89
N ASN A 110 6.33 -18.34 -2.91
CA ASN A 110 7.09 -17.80 -4.04
C ASN A 110 7.90 -18.89 -4.78
N LYS A 111 7.54 -20.17 -4.62
CA LYS A 111 8.25 -21.27 -5.29
C LYS A 111 7.85 -21.36 -6.76
N ALA A 112 8.74 -21.95 -7.57
CA ALA A 112 8.48 -22.19 -8.99
C ALA A 112 7.23 -23.09 -9.19
N PRO A 113 6.46 -22.86 -10.27
CA PRO A 113 5.36 -23.75 -10.66
C PRO A 113 5.82 -25.21 -10.77
N ARG A 114 4.96 -26.15 -10.36
CA ARG A 114 5.21 -27.59 -10.41
C ARG A 114 4.21 -28.30 -11.32
N PRO A 115 4.58 -29.43 -11.95
CA PRO A 115 3.65 -30.20 -12.77
C PRO A 115 2.46 -30.68 -11.94
N ILE A 116 1.24 -30.54 -12.48
CA ILE A 116 0.03 -31.15 -11.90
C ILE A 116 0.00 -32.65 -12.23
N GLY A 117 0.24 -32.98 -13.51
CA GLY A 117 0.31 -34.35 -13.98
C GLY A 117 1.71 -34.93 -13.89
N SER A 118 2.02 -35.87 -14.78
CA SER A 118 3.35 -36.48 -14.83
C SER A 118 4.32 -35.67 -15.69
N SER A 119 5.61 -35.99 -15.60
CA SER A 119 6.64 -35.38 -16.43
C SER A 119 7.55 -36.45 -16.99
N VAL A 120 7.73 -36.46 -18.30
CA VAL A 120 8.63 -37.37 -19.01
C VAL A 120 9.94 -36.64 -19.29
N LYS A 121 11.05 -37.13 -18.75
CA LYS A 121 12.36 -36.50 -19.00
C LYS A 121 12.74 -36.59 -20.48
N TRP A 122 13.34 -35.52 -21.00
CA TRP A 122 13.93 -35.53 -22.33
C TRP A 122 15.08 -36.55 -22.39
N GLN A 123 15.16 -37.29 -23.50
CA GLN A 123 16.31 -38.16 -23.76
C GLN A 123 17.56 -37.34 -24.07
N ARG A 124 17.41 -36.30 -24.89
CA ARG A 124 18.43 -35.28 -25.16
C ARG A 124 17.77 -33.98 -25.61
N GLY A 125 18.48 -32.86 -25.45
CA GLY A 125 18.09 -31.57 -26.01
C GLY A 125 18.94 -31.23 -27.24
N GLU A 126 18.34 -30.58 -28.22
CA GLU A 126 19.05 -30.07 -29.41
C GLU A 126 18.60 -28.65 -29.76
N LYS A 127 19.45 -27.92 -30.49
CA LYS A 127 19.08 -26.61 -31.02
C LYS A 127 18.75 -26.73 -32.50
N ARG A 128 17.54 -26.33 -32.88
CA ARG A 128 17.06 -26.38 -34.26
C ARG A 128 16.79 -24.96 -34.78
N GLU A 129 17.21 -24.69 -36.01
CA GLU A 129 16.82 -23.48 -36.72
C GLU A 129 15.42 -23.67 -37.30
N ILE A 130 14.52 -22.76 -36.96
CA ILE A 130 13.14 -22.73 -37.43
C ILE A 130 12.84 -21.37 -38.03
N GLN A 131 12.02 -21.34 -39.08
CA GLN A 131 11.60 -20.11 -39.71
C GLN A 131 10.28 -19.63 -39.08
N ILE A 132 10.32 -18.51 -38.36
CA ILE A 132 9.13 -17.87 -37.78
C ILE A 132 9.04 -16.48 -38.38
N ASN A 133 7.88 -16.13 -38.98
CA ASN A 133 7.63 -14.83 -39.59
C ASN A 133 8.74 -14.39 -40.58
N GLY A 134 9.24 -15.34 -41.39
CA GLY A 134 10.29 -15.09 -42.38
C GLY A 134 11.72 -14.99 -41.83
N LYS A 135 11.95 -15.11 -40.51
CA LYS A 135 13.29 -15.09 -39.88
C LYS A 135 13.68 -16.47 -39.36
N PHE A 136 14.92 -16.87 -39.58
CA PHE A 136 15.50 -18.08 -38.98
C PHE A 136 15.90 -17.80 -37.52
N ILE A 137 15.33 -18.55 -36.58
CA ILE A 137 15.58 -18.43 -35.15
C ILE A 137 16.00 -19.79 -34.61
N LYS A 138 17.06 -19.85 -33.79
CA LYS A 138 17.46 -21.07 -33.08
C LYS A 138 16.59 -21.26 -31.83
N ARG A 139 15.93 -22.41 -31.70
CA ARG A 139 15.17 -22.80 -30.51
C ARG A 139 15.64 -24.15 -29.97
N ASN A 140 15.43 -24.38 -28.69
CA ASN A 140 15.67 -25.66 -28.05
C ASN A 140 14.50 -26.62 -28.37
N ARG A 141 14.85 -27.88 -28.63
CA ARG A 141 13.94 -28.98 -28.85
C ARG A 141 14.31 -30.12 -27.93
N GLY A 142 13.31 -30.77 -27.37
CA GLY A 142 13.47 -31.97 -26.57
C GLY A 142 13.21 -33.20 -27.43
N ILE A 143 14.11 -34.18 -27.37
CA ILE A 143 13.86 -35.49 -27.97
C ILE A 143 13.22 -36.38 -26.91
N LEU A 144 12.06 -36.95 -27.24
CA LEU A 144 11.33 -37.85 -26.37
C LEU A 144 12.03 -39.21 -26.25
N PRO A 145 11.94 -39.88 -25.08
CA PRO A 145 12.48 -41.22 -24.91
C PRO A 145 11.70 -42.25 -25.75
N PRO A 146 12.24 -43.46 -25.96
CA PRO A 146 11.60 -44.50 -26.80
C PRO A 146 10.14 -44.79 -26.44
N SER A 147 9.79 -44.71 -25.15
CA SER A 147 8.41 -44.90 -24.68
C SER A 147 7.40 -43.89 -25.22
N HIS A 148 7.84 -42.70 -25.63
CA HIS A 148 6.99 -41.60 -26.11
C HIS A 148 7.40 -41.11 -27.51
N ALA A 149 8.24 -41.85 -28.23
CA ALA A 149 8.76 -41.45 -29.54
C ALA A 149 7.65 -41.23 -30.59
N HIS A 150 6.52 -41.93 -30.46
CA HIS A 150 5.36 -41.77 -31.34
C HIS A 150 4.77 -40.34 -31.32
N LEU A 151 4.97 -39.58 -30.23
CA LEU A 151 4.48 -38.21 -30.09
C LEU A 151 5.43 -37.15 -30.69
N GLN A 152 6.67 -37.52 -31.01
CA GLN A 152 7.72 -36.56 -31.39
C GLN A 152 7.33 -35.69 -32.58
N LYS A 153 6.79 -36.31 -33.64
CA LYS A 153 6.38 -35.59 -34.85
C LYS A 153 5.29 -34.57 -34.55
N MET A 154 4.25 -34.98 -33.84
CA MET A 154 3.14 -34.10 -33.47
C MET A 154 3.60 -32.97 -32.53
N MET A 155 4.54 -33.26 -31.62
CA MET A 155 5.15 -32.26 -30.75
C MET A 155 5.92 -31.21 -31.55
N ASP A 156 6.81 -31.63 -32.45
CA ASP A 156 7.63 -30.71 -33.23
C ASP A 156 6.78 -29.82 -34.14
N GLU A 157 5.77 -30.38 -34.80
CA GLU A 157 4.79 -29.62 -35.59
C GLU A 157 4.04 -28.60 -34.74
N PHE A 158 3.64 -28.98 -33.52
CA PHE A 158 2.99 -28.07 -32.59
C PHE A 158 3.91 -26.93 -32.14
N LEU A 159 5.16 -27.24 -31.77
CA LEU A 159 6.13 -26.24 -31.31
C LEU A 159 6.50 -25.26 -32.42
N ASP A 160 6.69 -25.75 -33.65
CA ASP A 160 7.06 -24.91 -34.79
C ASP A 160 5.89 -24.00 -35.20
N ARG A 161 4.67 -24.54 -35.25
CA ARG A 161 3.45 -23.78 -35.56
C ARG A 161 3.20 -22.64 -34.57
N ASN A 162 3.47 -22.88 -33.29
CA ASN A 162 3.23 -21.91 -32.22
C ASN A 162 4.48 -21.09 -31.87
N GLY A 163 5.62 -21.33 -32.54
CA GLY A 163 6.88 -20.64 -32.28
C GLY A 163 7.46 -20.86 -30.87
N LEU A 164 7.11 -21.98 -30.23
CA LEU A 164 7.44 -22.28 -28.84
C LEU A 164 8.85 -22.85 -28.67
N ASP A 165 9.36 -22.70 -27.46
CA ASP A 165 10.67 -23.23 -27.03
C ASP A 165 10.49 -24.23 -25.88
N VAL A 166 11.37 -25.24 -25.84
CA VAL A 166 11.40 -26.18 -24.72
C VAL A 166 12.17 -25.55 -23.56
N THR A 167 11.45 -25.14 -22.51
CA THR A 167 12.05 -24.51 -21.32
C THR A 167 11.98 -25.37 -20.06
N THR A 168 11.25 -26.48 -20.11
CA THR A 168 11.09 -27.42 -19.00
C THR A 168 12.14 -28.53 -19.04
N SER A 169 12.40 -29.17 -17.91
CA SER A 169 13.31 -30.32 -17.79
C SER A 169 12.73 -31.63 -18.34
N GLY A 170 11.46 -31.64 -18.74
CA GLY A 170 10.76 -32.75 -19.36
C GLY A 170 9.45 -32.32 -20.04
N LEU A 171 8.86 -33.21 -20.83
CA LEU A 171 7.52 -33.05 -21.37
C LEU A 171 6.52 -33.19 -20.21
N LEU A 172 5.69 -32.17 -20.03
CA LEU A 172 4.56 -32.23 -19.10
C LEU A 172 3.44 -33.06 -19.73
N VAL A 173 2.82 -33.93 -18.95
CA VAL A 173 1.75 -34.83 -19.40
C VAL A 173 0.54 -34.68 -18.47
N ASP A 174 -0.64 -34.53 -19.06
CA ASP A 174 -1.95 -34.39 -18.42
C ASP A 174 -2.09 -33.20 -17.45
N GLY A 175 -1.38 -32.11 -17.74
CA GLY A 175 -1.60 -30.84 -17.06
C GLY A 175 -0.47 -29.84 -17.19
N ALA A 176 -0.82 -28.57 -17.05
CA ALA A 176 0.13 -27.49 -16.95
C ALA A 176 0.93 -27.52 -15.63
N ASN A 177 1.98 -26.73 -15.55
CA ASN A 177 2.58 -26.39 -14.26
C ASN A 177 1.68 -25.43 -13.50
N GLU A 178 1.56 -25.62 -12.19
CA GLU A 178 0.76 -24.79 -11.29
C GLU A 178 1.58 -24.37 -10.06
N ILE A 179 1.28 -23.17 -9.57
CA ILE A 179 1.72 -22.74 -8.26
C ILE A 179 0.61 -23.11 -7.27
N ARG A 180 0.81 -24.22 -6.56
CA ARG A 180 -0.09 -24.70 -5.51
C ARG A 180 0.73 -24.97 -4.25
N PRO A 181 0.52 -24.23 -3.14
CA PRO A 181 1.10 -24.59 -1.87
C PRO A 181 0.67 -26.01 -1.48
N ASN A 182 1.59 -26.80 -0.91
CA ASN A 182 1.22 -28.13 -0.43
C ASN A 182 0.33 -28.01 0.81
N VAL A 183 -0.71 -28.84 0.89
CA VAL A 183 -1.55 -28.96 2.09
C VAL A 183 -2.08 -30.37 2.23
N ASN A 184 -2.08 -30.89 3.46
CA ASN A 184 -2.81 -32.09 3.82
C ASN A 184 -4.18 -31.69 4.38
N ILE A 185 -5.25 -31.95 3.64
CA ILE A 185 -6.63 -31.68 4.08
C ILE A 185 -7.19 -32.98 4.64
N VAL A 186 -7.55 -32.98 5.93
CA VAL A 186 -8.04 -34.19 6.62
C VAL A 186 -9.38 -33.88 7.29
N ALA A 187 -10.48 -34.10 6.58
CA ALA A 187 -11.82 -34.01 7.16
C ALA A 187 -12.14 -35.16 8.12
N LYS A 188 -11.41 -36.28 8.02
CA LYS A 188 -11.60 -37.45 8.88
C LYS A 188 -11.18 -37.14 10.32
N VAL A 189 -12.15 -37.16 11.22
CA VAL A 189 -11.86 -37.14 12.66
C VAL A 189 -11.20 -38.48 13.00
N SER A 190 -9.95 -38.44 13.46
CA SER A 190 -9.23 -39.62 13.91
C SER A 190 -9.18 -39.62 15.43
N ASP A 191 -9.50 -40.77 16.02
CA ASP A 191 -9.44 -40.96 17.47
C ASP A 191 -8.00 -40.97 18.01
N ASN A 192 -7.01 -41.14 17.14
CA ASN A 192 -5.58 -41.14 17.49
C ASN A 192 -5.01 -39.71 17.52
N VAL A 193 -5.23 -39.02 18.65
CA VAL A 193 -4.59 -37.73 18.95
C VAL A 193 -3.08 -37.91 19.08
N LYS A 194 -2.31 -37.16 18.28
CA LYS A 194 -0.82 -37.21 18.30
C LYS A 194 -0.18 -36.12 19.16
N GLY A 195 -0.96 -35.14 19.62
CA GLY A 195 -0.50 -34.01 20.42
C GLY A 195 -1.39 -32.78 20.24
N ASN A 196 -0.87 -31.61 20.62
CA ASN A 196 -1.58 -30.33 20.60
C ASN A 196 -0.94 -29.38 19.57
N CYS A 197 -1.77 -28.57 18.92
CA CYS A 197 -1.31 -27.53 18.00
C CYS A 197 -0.61 -26.39 18.74
N TYR A 198 0.58 -25.99 18.28
CA TYR A 198 1.30 -24.84 18.83
C TYR A 198 0.50 -23.52 18.72
N LEU A 199 -0.29 -23.33 17.66
CA LEU A 199 -1.00 -22.08 17.41
C LEU A 199 -2.38 -22.01 18.06
N CYS A 200 -3.17 -23.08 17.98
CA CYS A 200 -4.55 -23.08 18.48
C CYS A 200 -4.75 -23.89 19.77
N GLY A 201 -3.74 -24.62 20.24
CA GLY A 201 -3.84 -25.48 21.42
C GLY A 201 -4.68 -26.76 21.23
N GLU A 202 -5.43 -26.89 20.13
CA GLU A 202 -6.31 -28.04 19.91
C GLU A 202 -5.54 -29.34 19.64
N ASN A 203 -6.13 -30.44 20.09
CA ASN A 203 -5.70 -31.80 19.77
C ASN A 203 -5.80 -32.05 18.25
N SER A 204 -4.78 -32.67 17.67
CA SER A 204 -4.80 -33.09 16.27
C SER A 204 -4.14 -34.45 16.06
N SER A 205 -4.61 -35.19 15.07
CA SER A 205 -3.99 -36.42 14.57
C SER A 205 -2.97 -36.14 13.46
N HIS A 206 -3.03 -34.94 12.86
CA HIS A 206 -2.22 -34.52 11.71
C HIS A 206 -1.55 -33.18 11.99
N PHE A 207 -0.24 -33.15 11.76
CA PHE A 207 0.62 -32.02 12.08
C PHE A 207 1.61 -31.78 10.96
N GLU A 208 1.82 -30.52 10.65
CA GLU A 208 2.86 -30.03 9.74
C GLU A 208 3.88 -29.22 10.53
N GLU A 209 5.14 -29.22 10.09
CA GLU A 209 6.14 -28.29 10.61
C GLU A 209 5.71 -26.86 10.25
N ILE A 210 5.78 -25.96 11.22
CA ILE A 210 5.43 -24.56 10.98
C ILE A 210 6.37 -23.96 9.92
N SER A 211 5.80 -23.24 8.96
CA SER A 211 6.54 -22.75 7.79
C SER A 211 6.01 -21.41 7.30
N GLN A 212 6.70 -20.82 6.31
CA GLN A 212 6.29 -19.62 5.58
C GLN A 212 4.84 -19.70 5.05
N THR A 213 4.34 -20.90 4.74
CA THR A 213 2.96 -21.07 4.24
C THR A 213 1.89 -20.87 5.32
N THR A 214 2.27 -20.95 6.59
CA THR A 214 1.40 -20.67 7.75
C THR A 214 1.46 -19.20 8.13
N PHE A 215 2.68 -18.64 8.22
CA PHE A 215 2.92 -17.22 8.45
C PHE A 215 4.20 -16.78 7.70
N PRO A 216 4.17 -15.70 6.92
CA PRO A 216 5.19 -15.40 5.91
C PRO A 216 6.58 -15.06 6.48
N PHE A 217 6.67 -14.71 7.76
CA PHE A 217 7.95 -14.38 8.41
C PHE A 217 8.52 -15.51 9.25
N ILE A 218 7.83 -16.66 9.27
CA ILE A 218 8.43 -17.89 9.77
C ILE A 218 9.36 -18.40 8.68
N THR A 219 10.67 -18.23 8.90
CA THR A 219 11.69 -18.80 8.04
C THR A 219 11.64 -20.33 8.16
N GLY A 220 12.06 -21.05 7.12
CA GLY A 220 11.97 -22.52 7.08
C GLY A 220 12.69 -23.21 8.24
N SER A 221 12.63 -24.54 8.28
CA SER A 221 13.19 -25.36 9.38
C SER A 221 14.57 -24.88 9.86
N SER A 222 15.48 -24.50 8.96
CA SER A 222 16.82 -24.00 9.30
C SER A 222 16.88 -22.66 10.06
N GLY A 223 15.89 -21.78 9.93
CA GLY A 223 15.84 -20.49 10.64
C GLY A 223 15.02 -20.53 11.94
N LEU A 224 14.26 -21.61 12.16
CA LEU A 224 13.57 -21.90 13.43
C LEU A 224 14.41 -22.75 14.38
N LEU A 225 15.40 -23.51 13.87
CA LEU A 225 16.31 -24.32 14.69
C LEU A 225 17.03 -23.51 15.77
N ASN A 226 17.23 -22.22 15.56
CA ASN A 226 17.94 -21.30 16.45
C ASN A 226 17.00 -20.41 17.30
N PHE A 227 15.68 -20.52 17.13
CA PHE A 227 14.69 -19.82 17.97
C PHE A 227 14.17 -20.69 19.12
N ASN A 228 14.22 -22.01 18.97
CA ASN A 228 13.75 -22.94 20.00
C ASN A 228 14.79 -23.13 21.11
N THR A 229 14.32 -23.17 22.35
CA THR A 229 15.16 -23.50 23.52
C THR A 229 15.92 -24.82 23.25
N MET A 230 17.23 -24.82 23.53
CA MET A 230 18.15 -25.95 23.27
C MET A 230 18.30 -26.38 21.80
N CYS A 231 18.04 -25.48 20.85
CA CYS A 231 18.16 -25.77 19.40
C CYS A 231 17.24 -26.91 18.93
N GLY A 232 16.04 -27.02 19.52
CA GLY A 232 15.07 -28.08 19.21
C GLY A 232 14.44 -28.00 17.81
N LYS A 233 13.76 -29.08 17.41
CA LYS A 233 13.04 -29.18 16.12
C LYS A 233 11.95 -28.09 16.00
N PRO A 234 11.61 -27.63 14.78
CA PRO A 234 10.52 -26.67 14.56
C PRO A 234 9.20 -27.08 15.22
N GLU A 235 8.48 -26.09 15.73
CA GLU A 235 7.15 -26.31 16.30
C GLU A 235 6.16 -26.85 15.27
N ARG A 236 5.19 -27.64 15.75
CA ARG A 236 4.21 -28.32 14.90
C ARG A 236 2.84 -27.68 15.02
N VAL A 237 2.19 -27.50 13.88
CA VAL A 237 0.85 -26.90 13.78
C VAL A 237 -0.15 -27.90 13.19
N CYS A 238 -1.40 -27.85 13.65
CA CYS A 238 -2.44 -28.69 13.09
C CYS A 238 -2.72 -28.30 11.63
N TRP A 239 -3.24 -29.27 10.86
CA TRP A 239 -3.55 -29.06 9.44
C TRP A 239 -4.52 -27.89 9.21
N LYS A 240 -5.47 -27.64 10.12
CA LYS A 240 -6.42 -26.51 10.04
C LYS A 240 -5.70 -25.17 10.06
N CYS A 241 -4.77 -24.96 11.00
CA CYS A 241 -3.99 -23.72 11.10
C CYS A 241 -3.07 -23.53 9.89
N ALA A 242 -2.40 -24.61 9.44
CA ALA A 242 -1.57 -24.58 8.24
C ALA A 242 -2.38 -24.30 6.96
N PHE A 243 -3.62 -24.75 6.91
CA PHE A 243 -4.52 -24.56 5.78
C PHE A 243 -5.05 -23.12 5.70
N ILE A 244 -5.60 -22.56 6.78
CA ILE A 244 -6.15 -21.19 6.77
C ILE A 244 -5.09 -20.13 6.44
N GLY A 245 -3.82 -20.35 6.82
CA GLY A 245 -2.71 -19.44 6.48
C GLY A 245 -2.52 -19.18 4.98
N LYS A 246 -3.07 -20.06 4.12
CA LYS A 246 -3.04 -19.93 2.65
C LYS A 246 -4.15 -19.02 2.11
N PHE A 247 -5.22 -18.78 2.87
CA PHE A 247 -6.39 -18.00 2.43
C PHE A 247 -6.26 -16.49 2.70
N VAL A 248 -5.16 -16.06 3.32
CA VAL A 248 -4.91 -14.64 3.67
C VAL A 248 -5.02 -13.65 2.50
N PRO A 249 -4.59 -13.98 1.25
CA PRO A 249 -4.70 -13.06 0.13
C PRO A 249 -6.14 -12.59 -0.17
N VAL A 250 -7.15 -13.34 0.26
CA VAL A 250 -8.56 -13.02 0.04
C VAL A 250 -8.95 -11.72 0.76
N ASN A 251 -8.57 -11.59 2.04
CA ASN A 251 -8.90 -10.40 2.85
C ASN A 251 -8.07 -9.16 2.46
N GLY A 252 -6.81 -9.35 2.09
CA GLY A 252 -5.85 -8.25 2.04
C GLY A 252 -5.90 -7.36 0.80
N PHE A 253 -5.46 -6.11 0.99
CA PHE A 253 -5.09 -5.17 -0.06
C PHE A 253 -3.58 -5.12 -0.18
N TYR A 254 -3.05 -4.84 -1.38
CA TYR A 254 -1.62 -4.74 -1.56
C TYR A 254 -1.20 -3.83 -2.73
N ILE A 255 0.03 -3.34 -2.63
CA ILE A 255 0.79 -2.74 -3.71
C ILE A 255 2.25 -3.19 -3.63
N MET A 256 2.80 -3.59 -4.77
CA MET A 256 4.17 -4.04 -4.95
C MET A 256 4.96 -2.99 -5.72
N GLN A 257 6.16 -2.67 -5.22
CA GLN A 257 7.06 -1.72 -5.86
C GLN A 257 8.52 -2.15 -5.68
N GLY A 258 9.15 -2.51 -6.80
CA GLY A 258 10.47 -3.15 -6.76
C GLY A 258 10.43 -4.39 -5.88
N ASP A 259 11.31 -4.46 -4.89
CA ASP A 259 11.36 -5.55 -3.92
C ASP A 259 10.39 -5.37 -2.74
N ASN A 260 9.67 -4.25 -2.65
CA ASN A 260 8.76 -3.99 -1.54
C ASN A 260 7.34 -4.45 -1.84
N ILE A 261 6.69 -5.01 -0.82
CA ILE A 261 5.25 -5.21 -0.78
C ILE A 261 4.68 -4.51 0.45
N PHE A 262 3.68 -3.68 0.20
CA PHE A 262 2.84 -3.06 1.22
C PHE A 262 1.50 -3.77 1.18
N ALA A 263 1.07 -4.34 2.29
CA ALA A 263 -0.20 -5.02 2.42
C ALA A 263 -1.01 -4.47 3.59
N PHE A 264 -2.33 -4.50 3.46
CA PHE A 264 -3.26 -3.94 4.43
C PHE A 264 -4.36 -4.96 4.71
N PHE A 265 -4.55 -5.28 5.98
CA PHE A 265 -5.53 -6.27 6.43
C PHE A 265 -6.60 -5.59 7.28
N PRO A 266 -7.84 -5.49 6.80
CA PRO A 266 -8.98 -5.15 7.65
C PRO A 266 -9.10 -6.22 8.74
N TYR A 267 -9.12 -5.78 9.99
CA TYR A 267 -9.10 -6.67 11.14
C TYR A 267 -9.96 -6.14 12.26
N SER A 268 -10.73 -7.03 12.89
CA SER A 268 -11.47 -6.73 14.11
C SER A 268 -11.30 -7.88 15.10
N VAL A 269 -11.46 -7.56 16.38
CA VAL A 269 -11.57 -8.57 17.44
C VAL A 269 -12.84 -9.42 17.27
N SER A 270 -13.87 -8.91 16.61
CA SER A 270 -15.08 -9.66 16.22
C SER A 270 -14.92 -10.23 14.80
N PHE A 271 -15.11 -11.54 14.66
CA PHE A 271 -15.11 -12.19 13.35
C PHE A 271 -16.38 -11.87 12.57
N GLU A 272 -17.51 -11.72 13.25
CA GLU A 272 -18.76 -11.28 12.64
C GLU A 272 -18.60 -9.89 12.03
N LYS A 273 -17.91 -8.98 12.73
CA LYS A 273 -17.55 -7.67 12.18
C LYS A 273 -16.70 -7.78 10.92
N MET A 274 -15.69 -8.64 10.91
CA MET A 274 -14.84 -8.85 9.72
C MET A 274 -15.66 -9.36 8.53
N LEU A 275 -16.61 -10.27 8.75
CA LEU A 275 -17.51 -10.79 7.72
C LEU A 275 -18.47 -9.72 7.19
N ASP A 276 -19.01 -8.89 8.09
CA ASP A 276 -19.98 -7.82 7.80
C ASP A 276 -19.38 -6.78 6.85
N VAL A 277 -18.15 -6.34 7.12
CA VAL A 277 -17.48 -5.29 6.34
C VAL A 277 -16.74 -5.80 5.11
N TYR A 278 -16.55 -7.13 4.98
CA TYR A 278 -15.71 -7.71 3.93
C TYR A 278 -16.15 -7.27 2.53
N ASN A 279 -17.44 -7.40 2.22
CA ASN A 279 -17.98 -7.09 0.89
C ASN A 279 -17.84 -5.60 0.56
N THR A 280 -18.24 -4.71 1.48
CA THR A 280 -18.13 -3.26 1.31
C THR A 280 -16.68 -2.81 1.06
N LEU A 281 -15.72 -3.44 1.72
CA LEU A 281 -14.31 -3.13 1.49
C LEU A 281 -13.83 -3.63 0.11
N GLN A 282 -14.42 -4.69 -0.47
CA GLN A 282 -14.01 -5.18 -1.79
C GLN A 282 -14.27 -4.14 -2.90
N ASP A 283 -15.17 -3.18 -2.71
CA ASP A 283 -15.41 -2.07 -3.65
C ASP A 283 -14.18 -1.17 -3.81
N GLY A 284 -13.28 -1.19 -2.82
CA GLY A 284 -11.97 -0.53 -2.92
C GLY A 284 -10.98 -1.26 -3.84
N LYS A 285 -11.23 -2.53 -4.18
CA LYS A 285 -10.33 -3.33 -5.01
C LYS A 285 -10.55 -3.08 -6.51
N TYR A 286 -9.51 -3.35 -7.28
CA TYR A 286 -9.58 -3.48 -8.73
C TYR A 286 -8.59 -4.52 -9.21
N GLU A 287 -8.84 -5.10 -10.39
CA GLU A 287 -7.93 -6.06 -11.00
C GLU A 287 -6.85 -5.34 -11.80
N ASP A 288 -5.61 -5.35 -11.31
CA ASP A 288 -4.46 -4.88 -12.07
C ASP A 288 -4.02 -5.95 -13.10
N PRO A 289 -4.03 -5.67 -14.41
CA PRO A 289 -3.58 -6.62 -15.42
C PRO A 289 -2.13 -7.10 -15.22
N ASN A 290 -1.31 -6.31 -14.51
CA ASN A 290 0.09 -6.64 -14.24
C ASN A 290 0.34 -7.25 -12.85
N LEU A 291 -0.73 -7.44 -12.07
CA LEU A 291 -0.74 -8.10 -10.76
C LEU A 291 0.11 -7.40 -9.67
N PHE A 292 0.51 -6.14 -9.86
CA PHE A 292 1.35 -5.40 -8.92
C PHE A 292 0.55 -4.77 -7.78
N LYS A 293 -0.76 -4.58 -7.94
CA LYS A 293 -1.63 -4.00 -6.92
C LYS A 293 -3.04 -4.52 -7.07
N ASN A 294 -3.84 -4.42 -6.02
CA ASN A 294 -5.27 -4.69 -6.09
C ASN A 294 -6.12 -3.49 -5.64
N PHE A 295 -5.53 -2.30 -5.48
CA PHE A 295 -6.25 -1.04 -5.27
C PHE A 295 -5.52 0.09 -6.01
N GLN A 296 -6.26 1.08 -6.50
CA GLN A 296 -5.69 2.23 -7.21
C GLN A 296 -6.04 3.50 -6.46
N HIS A 297 -5.01 4.19 -5.96
CA HIS A 297 -5.19 5.43 -5.23
C HIS A 297 -5.27 6.64 -6.19
N PRO A 298 -6.09 7.66 -5.89
CA PRO A 298 -6.30 8.81 -6.78
C PRO A 298 -5.23 9.91 -6.65
N LEU A 299 -4.22 9.71 -5.79
CA LEU A 299 -3.20 10.71 -5.48
C LEU A 299 -2.05 10.82 -6.50
N GLY A 300 -2.20 10.20 -7.68
CA GLY A 300 -1.26 10.32 -8.79
C GLY A 300 -1.35 11.65 -9.53
N PHE A 301 -0.29 12.09 -10.22
CA PHE A 301 -0.22 13.37 -10.94
C PHE A 301 0.58 13.24 -12.24
N GLU A 302 0.23 14.02 -13.27
CA GLU A 302 0.88 14.08 -14.61
C GLU A 302 1.66 12.81 -15.02
N LYS A 303 3.00 12.87 -15.01
CA LYS A 303 3.92 11.80 -15.44
C LYS A 303 4.02 10.62 -14.47
N TYR A 304 3.40 10.72 -13.31
CA TYR A 304 3.45 9.77 -12.21
C TYR A 304 2.03 9.38 -11.79
N ALA A 305 1.38 8.53 -12.59
CA ALA A 305 0.03 8.03 -12.33
C ALA A 305 -0.10 7.33 -10.96
N ASP A 306 1.00 6.75 -10.44
CA ASP A 306 1.06 6.15 -9.10
C ASP A 306 1.56 7.13 -8.02
N GLY A 307 1.66 8.43 -8.32
CA GLY A 307 2.00 9.51 -7.37
C GLY A 307 3.39 9.43 -6.72
N TYR A 308 4.24 8.52 -7.22
CA TYR A 308 5.59 8.26 -6.69
C TYR A 308 5.58 7.79 -5.22
N PHE A 309 4.54 7.10 -4.76
CA PHE A 309 4.41 6.61 -3.38
C PHE A 309 5.24 5.34 -3.15
N GLN A 310 6.36 5.42 -2.45
CA GLN A 310 7.38 4.36 -2.31
C GLN A 310 7.64 3.90 -0.87
N LYS A 311 7.16 4.63 0.14
CA LYS A 311 7.45 4.37 1.56
C LYS A 311 6.19 4.05 2.35
N THR A 312 6.38 3.42 3.51
CA THR A 312 5.31 2.76 4.24
C THR A 312 4.17 3.68 4.66
N PHE A 313 4.47 4.85 5.24
CA PHE A 313 3.43 5.75 5.75
C PHE A 313 2.72 6.50 4.62
N GLU A 314 3.44 6.87 3.56
CA GLU A 314 2.80 7.49 2.39
C GLU A 314 1.89 6.51 1.65
N VAL A 315 2.31 5.25 1.47
CA VAL A 315 1.46 4.21 0.86
C VAL A 315 0.26 3.90 1.76
N THR A 316 0.44 3.89 3.08
CA THR A 316 -0.66 3.75 4.05
C THR A 316 -1.66 4.90 3.94
N PHE A 317 -1.18 6.14 3.85
CA PHE A 317 -2.03 7.31 3.62
C PHE A 317 -2.83 7.15 2.33
N ALA A 318 -2.16 6.76 1.24
CA ALA A 318 -2.81 6.56 -0.06
C ALA A 318 -3.87 5.45 -0.03
N PHE A 319 -3.60 4.35 0.69
CA PHE A 319 -4.57 3.27 0.91
C PHE A 319 -5.81 3.76 1.67
N LEU A 320 -5.64 4.44 2.81
CA LEU A 320 -6.77 4.96 3.58
C LEU A 320 -7.57 6.02 2.79
N HIS A 321 -6.88 6.87 2.02
CA HIS A 321 -7.54 7.82 1.13
C HIS A 321 -8.33 7.11 0.02
N THR A 322 -7.87 5.94 -0.44
CA THR A 322 -8.62 5.13 -1.41
C THR A 322 -9.91 4.59 -0.81
N LEU A 323 -9.86 4.08 0.43
CA LEU A 323 -11.07 3.64 1.13
C LEU A 323 -12.05 4.79 1.35
N TYR A 324 -11.55 5.95 1.76
CA TYR A 324 -12.38 7.16 1.91
C TYR A 324 -13.13 7.49 0.61
N ARG A 325 -12.43 7.57 -0.54
CA ARG A 325 -13.05 7.93 -1.82
C ARG A 325 -13.97 6.84 -2.38
N ARG A 326 -13.51 5.58 -2.40
CA ARG A 326 -14.24 4.49 -3.09
C ARG A 326 -15.31 3.83 -2.23
N VAL A 327 -15.07 3.67 -0.94
CA VAL A 327 -15.96 2.91 -0.05
C VAL A 327 -16.94 3.83 0.67
N LEU A 328 -16.49 5.01 1.12
CA LEU A 328 -17.33 5.90 1.94
C LEU A 328 -18.04 7.01 1.15
N LEU A 329 -17.47 7.42 0.01
CA LEU A 329 -18.12 8.36 -0.89
C LEU A 329 -18.78 7.66 -2.10
N HIS A 330 -18.61 6.35 -2.24
CA HIS A 330 -19.05 5.55 -3.41
C HIS A 330 -18.63 6.13 -4.76
N GLN A 331 -17.54 6.90 -4.79
CA GLN A 331 -17.11 7.55 -6.01
C GLN A 331 -16.42 6.55 -6.94
N LYS A 332 -16.84 6.57 -8.20
CA LYS A 332 -16.07 5.97 -9.27
C LYS A 332 -14.78 6.76 -9.49
N ALA A 333 -13.79 6.13 -10.14
CA ALA A 333 -12.43 6.67 -10.25
C ALA A 333 -12.33 8.09 -10.86
N ASP A 334 -13.37 8.57 -11.54
CA ASP A 334 -13.41 9.85 -12.27
C ASP A 334 -14.50 10.84 -11.77
N GLU A 335 -15.15 10.58 -10.63
CA GLU A 335 -16.18 11.47 -10.08
C GLU A 335 -15.61 12.45 -9.03
N ASP A 336 -15.81 13.75 -9.26
CA ASP A 336 -15.27 14.83 -8.41
C ASP A 336 -16.11 15.11 -7.16
N VAL A 337 -17.37 14.66 -7.11
CA VAL A 337 -18.32 15.02 -6.05
C VAL A 337 -18.92 13.77 -5.42
N GLY A 338 -18.74 13.63 -4.12
CA GLY A 338 -19.29 12.55 -3.29
C GLY A 338 -19.49 13.10 -1.90
N VAL A 339 -20.56 12.68 -1.24
CA VAL A 339 -20.91 13.14 0.11
C VAL A 339 -20.63 12.01 1.08
N LEU A 340 -19.92 12.30 2.17
CA LEU A 340 -19.60 11.30 3.19
C LEU A 340 -20.88 10.80 3.84
N ASN A 341 -21.14 9.50 3.70
CA ASN A 341 -22.18 8.84 4.47
C ASN A 341 -21.65 8.51 5.88
N TRP A 342 -22.02 9.36 6.84
CA TRP A 342 -21.60 9.22 8.24
C TRP A 342 -22.09 7.92 8.88
N GLU A 343 -23.30 7.48 8.53
CA GLU A 343 -23.86 6.24 9.03
C GLU A 343 -23.05 5.04 8.52
N GLU A 344 -22.74 5.00 7.23
CA GLU A 344 -21.88 3.96 6.65
C GLU A 344 -20.47 3.99 7.22
N MET A 345 -19.87 5.16 7.46
CA MET A 345 -18.56 5.26 8.09
C MET A 345 -18.58 4.70 9.51
N CYS A 346 -19.58 5.06 10.31
CA CYS A 346 -19.75 4.51 11.67
C CYS A 346 -20.02 3.01 11.63
N ASN A 347 -20.86 2.56 10.68
CA ASN A 347 -21.16 1.16 10.45
C ASN A 347 -19.94 0.36 10.02
N LEU A 348 -19.07 0.93 9.20
CA LEU A 348 -17.81 0.32 8.78
C LEU A 348 -16.82 0.25 9.95
N ALA A 349 -16.61 1.36 10.64
CA ALA A 349 -15.46 1.49 11.54
C ALA A 349 -15.71 1.09 12.99
N ILE A 350 -16.92 1.27 13.54
CA ILE A 350 -17.17 1.13 14.99
C ILE A 350 -18.39 0.25 15.32
N SER A 351 -19.43 0.22 14.47
CA SER A 351 -20.65 -0.56 14.75
C SER A 351 -20.33 -2.05 14.98
N LYS A 352 -20.99 -2.68 15.96
CA LYS A 352 -20.73 -4.02 16.52
C LYS A 352 -19.35 -4.16 17.20
N ALA A 353 -18.27 -3.82 16.51
CA ALA A 353 -16.90 -3.87 17.02
C ALA A 353 -15.99 -2.92 16.21
N PRO A 354 -14.87 -2.44 16.81
CA PRO A 354 -13.92 -1.58 16.10
C PRO A 354 -13.22 -2.33 14.97
N LEU A 355 -13.07 -1.64 13.83
CA LEU A 355 -12.28 -2.09 12.69
C LEU A 355 -10.93 -1.37 12.66
N GLU A 356 -9.87 -2.16 12.65
CA GLU A 356 -8.49 -1.73 12.51
C GLU A 356 -7.96 -2.14 11.13
N PHE A 357 -6.89 -1.49 10.68
CA PHE A 357 -6.14 -1.91 9.49
C PHE A 357 -4.72 -2.27 9.91
N VAL A 358 -4.37 -3.55 9.83
CA VAL A 358 -2.99 -3.99 10.05
C VAL A 358 -2.18 -3.69 8.81
N VAL A 359 -1.26 -2.73 8.93
CA VAL A 359 -0.30 -2.34 7.90
C VAL A 359 0.89 -3.27 7.96
N LEU A 360 1.18 -3.91 6.83
CA LEU A 360 2.31 -4.81 6.65
C LEU A 360 3.23 -4.25 5.57
N HIS A 361 4.52 -4.13 5.87
CA HIS A 361 5.55 -3.86 4.89
C HIS A 361 6.60 -4.96 4.94
N ALA A 362 6.86 -5.58 3.80
CA ALA A 362 7.93 -6.56 3.64
C ALA A 362 8.77 -6.24 2.42
N GLU A 363 10.03 -6.66 2.47
CA GLU A 363 10.99 -6.56 1.37
C GLU A 363 11.43 -7.96 0.94
N SER A 364 11.43 -8.23 -0.36
CA SER A 364 11.94 -9.48 -0.92
C SER A 364 13.45 -9.58 -0.73
N LYS A 365 13.92 -10.73 -0.24
CA LYS A 365 15.34 -11.08 -0.09
C LYS A 365 15.58 -12.46 -0.69
N GLY A 366 15.69 -12.50 -2.01
CA GLY A 366 15.87 -13.74 -2.76
C GLY A 366 14.62 -14.63 -2.69
N LYS A 367 14.70 -15.76 -1.98
CA LYS A 367 13.58 -16.70 -1.82
C LYS A 367 12.76 -16.48 -0.55
N THR A 368 13.10 -15.48 0.27
CA THR A 368 12.34 -15.14 1.49
C THR A 368 11.94 -13.68 1.47
N SER A 369 11.10 -13.29 2.42
CA SER A 369 10.71 -11.89 2.62
C SER A 369 11.07 -11.47 4.03
N MET A 370 11.59 -10.27 4.17
CA MET A 370 11.93 -9.67 5.46
C MET A 370 10.84 -8.66 5.84
N GLY A 371 10.17 -8.91 6.98
CA GLY A 371 9.24 -7.96 7.56
C GLY A 371 9.97 -6.69 7.98
N LYS A 372 9.52 -5.54 7.46
CA LYS A 372 10.03 -4.20 7.81
C LYS A 372 9.15 -3.50 8.83
N MET A 373 7.84 -3.74 8.75
CA MET A 373 6.87 -3.16 9.66
C MET A 373 5.61 -4.02 9.73
N VAL A 374 5.09 -4.18 10.95
CA VAL A 374 3.72 -4.63 11.23
C VAL A 374 3.13 -3.60 12.17
N TRP A 375 2.11 -2.86 11.74
CA TRP A 375 1.54 -1.77 12.51
C TRP A 375 0.01 -1.82 12.48
N PRO A 376 -0.66 -2.08 13.62
CA PRO A 376 -2.10 -1.95 13.72
C PRO A 376 -2.49 -0.47 13.74
N PHE A 377 -3.16 0.01 12.68
CA PHE A 377 -3.72 1.34 12.62
C PHE A 377 -5.20 1.32 13.03
N ARG A 378 -5.51 1.98 14.15
CA ARG A 378 -6.84 1.95 14.80
C ARG A 378 -7.68 3.21 14.55
N ASP A 379 -7.06 4.26 14.04
CA ASP A 379 -7.64 5.61 13.96
C ASP A 379 -8.23 5.93 12.58
N SER A 380 -8.88 4.95 11.95
CA SER A 380 -9.49 5.10 10.61
C SER A 380 -10.56 6.19 10.57
N VAL A 381 -11.44 6.26 11.59
CA VAL A 381 -12.46 7.33 11.70
C VAL A 381 -11.83 8.70 11.75
N TYR A 382 -10.75 8.88 12.51
CA TYR A 382 -10.04 10.15 12.55
C TYR A 382 -9.53 10.53 11.16
N PHE A 383 -8.92 9.58 10.45
CA PHE A 383 -8.40 9.84 9.12
C PHE A 383 -9.51 10.24 8.14
N PHE A 384 -10.65 9.53 8.14
CA PHE A 384 -11.78 9.85 7.26
C PHE A 384 -12.39 11.22 7.56
N ARG A 385 -12.54 11.57 8.83
CA ARG A 385 -12.98 12.92 9.25
C ARG A 385 -11.99 14.01 8.84
N LEU A 386 -10.70 13.71 8.91
CA LEU A 386 -9.67 14.62 8.45
C LEU A 386 -9.80 14.87 6.94
N MET A 387 -9.93 13.81 6.13
CA MET A 387 -10.09 13.96 4.67
C MET A 387 -11.35 14.75 4.31
N GLU A 388 -12.48 14.44 4.94
CA GLU A 388 -13.75 15.18 4.73
C GLU A 388 -13.59 16.66 5.09
N SER A 389 -12.91 16.96 6.20
CA SER A 389 -12.65 18.34 6.59
C SER A 389 -11.76 19.08 5.60
N MET A 390 -10.81 18.39 4.95
CA MET A 390 -9.93 19.00 3.94
C MET A 390 -10.70 19.29 2.65
N GLU A 391 -11.56 18.37 2.22
CA GLU A 391 -12.40 18.55 1.03
C GLU A 391 -13.42 19.67 1.22
N LYS A 392 -14.09 19.77 2.38
CA LYS A 392 -14.98 20.89 2.72
C LYS A 392 -14.26 22.24 2.71
N SER A 393 -12.97 22.24 3.04
CA SER A 393 -12.10 23.42 2.95
C SER A 393 -11.48 23.64 1.55
N LYS A 394 -11.88 22.86 0.54
CA LYS A 394 -11.38 22.90 -0.85
C LYS A 394 -9.87 22.70 -0.98
N ILE A 395 -9.27 21.97 -0.04
CA ILE A 395 -7.83 21.69 -0.03
C ILE A 395 -7.54 20.50 -0.95
N ASN A 396 -6.70 20.72 -1.96
CA ASN A 396 -6.32 19.68 -2.92
C ASN A 396 -5.24 18.75 -2.32
N ILE A 397 -5.66 17.59 -1.79
CA ILE A 397 -4.76 16.60 -1.18
C ILE A 397 -3.70 16.07 -2.15
N LYS A 398 -4.07 15.87 -3.42
CA LYS A 398 -3.12 15.43 -4.46
C LYS A 398 -2.00 16.45 -4.63
N GLU A 399 -2.33 17.74 -4.63
CA GLU A 399 -1.34 18.81 -4.70
C GLU A 399 -0.46 18.89 -3.44
N VAL A 400 -1.04 18.72 -2.25
CA VAL A 400 -0.28 18.62 -0.98
C VAL A 400 0.77 17.51 -1.07
N MET A 401 0.36 16.32 -1.53
CA MET A 401 1.25 15.16 -1.67
C MET A 401 2.31 15.35 -2.76
N ARG A 402 2.01 16.12 -3.81
CA ARG A 402 2.99 16.50 -4.86
C ARG A 402 4.04 17.47 -4.31
N LEU A 403 3.60 18.50 -3.59
CA LEU A 403 4.47 19.54 -3.04
C LEU A 403 5.49 18.98 -2.04
N LEU A 404 5.15 17.90 -1.32
CA LEU A 404 6.04 17.23 -0.36
C LEU A 404 7.15 16.38 -1.00
N ILE A 405 7.20 16.26 -2.34
CA ILE A 405 8.27 15.54 -3.05
C ILE A 405 9.43 16.48 -3.35
N ASP A 406 10.60 16.16 -2.81
CA ASP A 406 11.83 16.92 -3.08
C ASP A 406 12.53 16.43 -4.35
N PHE A 407 12.16 17.00 -5.50
CA PHE A 407 12.78 16.70 -6.78
C PHE A 407 14.23 17.19 -6.91
N SER A 408 14.73 18.00 -5.96
CA SER A 408 16.14 18.45 -5.95
C SER A 408 17.11 17.35 -5.53
N GLN A 409 16.62 16.33 -4.82
CA GLN A 409 17.43 15.18 -4.42
C GLN A 409 17.90 14.36 -5.62
N LYS A 410 19.21 14.08 -5.68
CA LYS A 410 19.82 13.23 -6.71
C LYS A 410 19.36 11.78 -6.59
N ASN A 411 19.35 11.23 -5.37
CA ASN A 411 18.91 9.86 -5.14
C ASN A 411 17.37 9.79 -5.15
N GLN A 412 16.81 8.89 -5.96
CA GLN A 412 15.36 8.69 -6.08
C GLN A 412 14.72 8.33 -4.74
N GLU A 413 15.37 7.48 -3.94
CA GLU A 413 14.83 7.04 -2.64
C GLU A 413 14.70 8.18 -1.62
N ASN A 414 15.47 9.26 -1.80
CA ASN A 414 15.48 10.39 -0.87
C ASN A 414 14.37 11.41 -1.17
N LYS A 415 13.81 11.40 -2.38
CA LYS A 415 12.83 12.39 -2.85
C LYS A 415 11.56 12.43 -1.99
N THR A 416 11.18 11.33 -1.36
CA THR A 416 9.92 11.21 -0.59
C THR A 416 10.10 11.02 0.90
N ILE A 417 11.32 11.17 1.44
CA ILE A 417 11.59 11.03 2.89
C ILE A 417 10.71 12.01 3.69
N LEU A 418 10.66 13.26 3.25
CA LEU A 418 9.89 14.30 3.94
C LEU A 418 8.38 14.02 3.89
N ARG A 419 7.87 13.61 2.73
CA ARG A 419 6.46 13.19 2.57
C ARG A 419 6.11 11.99 3.44
N ASN A 420 6.98 11.00 3.55
CA ASN A 420 6.75 9.84 4.41
C ASN A 420 6.73 10.25 5.89
N ARG A 421 7.64 11.13 6.34
CA ARG A 421 7.60 11.69 7.70
C ARG A 421 6.34 12.51 7.94
N PHE A 422 5.90 13.29 6.96
CA PHE A 422 4.65 14.04 7.01
C PHE A 422 3.47 13.08 7.22
N CYS A 423 3.32 12.07 6.36
CA CYS A 423 2.26 11.08 6.44
C CYS A 423 2.30 10.30 7.77
N GLU A 424 3.48 9.92 8.25
CA GLU A 424 3.65 9.28 9.57
C GLU A 424 3.05 10.13 10.68
N ARG A 425 3.36 11.42 10.70
CA ARG A 425 2.87 12.33 11.74
C ARG A 425 1.37 12.56 11.64
N ILE A 426 0.83 12.72 10.43
CA ILE A 426 -0.63 12.80 10.23
C ILE A 426 -1.33 11.55 10.76
N LEU A 427 -0.84 10.36 10.41
CA LEU A 427 -1.44 9.10 10.86
C LEU A 427 -1.28 8.89 12.37
N LYS A 428 -0.26 9.48 13.00
CA LYS A 428 -0.03 9.44 14.46
C LYS A 428 -0.58 10.67 15.20
N LYS A 429 -1.37 11.53 14.53
CA LYS A 429 -1.98 12.76 15.08
C LYS A 429 -0.97 13.79 15.63
N LYS A 430 0.26 13.78 15.13
CA LYS A 430 1.36 14.66 15.56
C LYS A 430 1.45 15.92 14.72
N THR A 431 1.94 17.00 15.32
CA THR A 431 2.24 18.25 14.60
C THR A 431 3.19 18.03 13.41
N VAL A 432 2.96 18.74 12.31
CA VAL A 432 3.79 18.75 11.10
C VAL A 432 4.48 20.09 10.85
N LEU A 433 4.45 21.00 11.85
CA LEU A 433 4.95 22.36 11.76
C LEU A 433 6.38 22.47 11.20
N ASP A 434 7.35 21.78 11.79
CA ASP A 434 8.76 21.79 11.35
C ASP A 434 8.93 21.24 9.93
N ILE A 435 8.19 20.18 9.58
CA ILE A 435 8.22 19.57 8.24
C ILE A 435 7.69 20.56 7.20
N VAL A 436 6.58 21.24 7.51
CA VAL A 436 5.97 22.23 6.60
C VAL A 436 6.82 23.49 6.53
N GLU A 437 7.42 23.94 7.63
CA GLU A 437 8.35 25.08 7.64
C GLU A 437 9.60 24.80 6.78
N GLU A 438 10.21 23.62 6.94
CA GLU A 438 11.32 23.16 6.09
C GLU A 438 10.89 23.11 4.63
N ARG A 439 9.75 22.47 4.34
CA ARG A 439 9.34 22.27 2.95
C ARG A 439 8.91 23.56 2.25
N ALA A 440 8.13 24.39 2.91
CA ALA A 440 7.71 25.68 2.38
C ALA A 440 8.92 26.55 2.05
N TRP A 441 9.97 26.48 2.88
CA TRP A 441 11.22 27.18 2.62
C TRP A 441 11.87 26.73 1.30
N ASP A 442 12.00 25.43 1.09
CA ASP A 442 12.62 24.87 -0.12
C ASP A 442 11.80 25.15 -1.39
N ILE A 443 10.47 25.17 -1.27
CA ILE A 443 9.54 25.50 -2.36
C ILE A 443 9.67 26.98 -2.77
N VAL A 444 9.71 27.89 -1.79
CA VAL A 444 9.73 29.34 -2.02
C VAL A 444 11.13 29.84 -2.40
N PHE A 445 12.17 29.21 -1.85
CA PHE A 445 13.57 29.55 -2.03
C PHE A 445 14.41 28.36 -2.52
N PRO A 446 14.15 27.84 -3.74
CA PRO A 446 14.88 26.70 -4.27
C PRO A 446 16.38 27.00 -4.40
N GLN A 447 17.21 26.00 -4.10
CA GLN A 447 18.68 26.09 -4.17
C GLN A 447 19.18 26.28 -5.61
N ASP A 448 18.54 25.60 -6.58
CA ASP A 448 18.87 25.72 -8.01
C ASP A 448 18.05 26.83 -8.70
N GLN A 449 18.59 28.05 -8.68
CA GLN A 449 17.94 29.24 -9.28
C GLN A 449 17.84 29.20 -10.81
N LYS A 450 18.59 28.32 -11.49
CA LYS A 450 18.70 28.35 -12.96
C LYS A 450 17.52 27.74 -13.72
N ASN A 451 16.73 26.84 -13.12
CA ASN A 451 15.72 26.05 -13.84
C ASN A 451 14.39 25.82 -13.09
N SER A 452 14.17 26.43 -11.92
CA SER A 452 12.96 26.19 -11.13
C SER A 452 12.02 27.40 -11.17
N LYS A 453 10.87 27.25 -11.85
CA LYS A 453 9.75 28.18 -11.68
C LYS A 453 9.35 28.18 -10.20
N PRO A 454 9.16 29.35 -9.56
CA PRO A 454 8.67 29.41 -8.18
C PRO A 454 7.36 28.63 -8.07
N GLN A 455 7.28 27.71 -7.11
CA GLN A 455 6.05 26.98 -6.83
C GLN A 455 5.30 27.65 -5.67
N ASN A 456 3.96 27.61 -5.74
CA ASN A 456 3.12 28.16 -4.68
C ASN A 456 2.91 27.10 -3.59
N PRO A 457 3.31 27.34 -2.33
CA PRO A 457 3.12 26.38 -1.24
C PRO A 457 1.68 26.39 -0.66
N SER A 458 0.75 27.19 -1.19
CA SER A 458 -0.55 27.46 -0.55
C SER A 458 -1.32 26.20 -0.17
N SER A 459 -1.49 25.22 -1.08
CA SER A 459 -2.21 23.98 -0.74
C SER A 459 -1.61 23.24 0.46
N LEU A 460 -0.28 23.20 0.57
CA LEU A 460 0.42 22.58 1.70
C LEU A 460 0.21 23.36 3.00
N ILE A 461 0.26 24.69 2.93
CA ILE A 461 0.10 25.57 4.09
C ILE A 461 -1.36 25.59 4.57
N ASP A 462 -2.32 25.62 3.65
CA ASP A 462 -3.75 25.56 3.96
C ASP A 462 -4.11 24.22 4.62
N PHE A 463 -3.55 23.11 4.11
CA PHE A 463 -3.64 21.82 4.77
C PHE A 463 -3.08 21.87 6.19
N PHE A 464 -1.88 22.42 6.36
CA PHE A 464 -1.21 22.53 7.66
C PHE A 464 -2.05 23.31 8.67
N LEU A 465 -2.49 24.52 8.32
CA LEU A 465 -3.31 25.36 9.20
C LEU A 465 -4.60 24.65 9.61
N LYS A 466 -5.26 23.99 8.64
CA LYS A 466 -6.49 23.24 8.92
C LYS A 466 -6.22 22.03 9.81
N TYR A 467 -5.16 21.27 9.53
CA TYR A 467 -4.79 20.06 10.27
C TYR A 467 -4.45 20.36 11.74
N GLU A 468 -3.60 21.35 12.00
CA GLU A 468 -3.19 21.70 13.36
C GLU A 468 -4.36 22.23 14.21
N SER A 469 -5.35 22.89 13.58
CA SER A 469 -6.59 23.28 14.24
C SER A 469 -7.42 22.08 14.74
N ILE A 470 -7.28 20.92 14.08
CA ILE A 470 -8.03 19.70 14.41
C ILE A 470 -7.34 18.91 15.53
N ILE A 471 -6.02 18.70 15.45
CA ILE A 471 -5.32 17.80 16.39
C ILE A 471 -5.07 18.42 17.78
N LYS A 472 -5.01 19.76 17.87
CA LYS A 472 -4.82 20.51 19.12
C LYS A 472 -3.67 20.01 20.03
N GLU A 473 -2.63 19.39 19.46
CA GLU A 473 -1.44 18.95 20.23
C GLU A 473 -0.46 20.09 20.59
N GLY A 474 -0.62 21.27 19.98
CA GLY A 474 0.24 22.42 20.22
C GLY A 474 -0.06 23.16 21.51
N LYS A 475 0.93 23.90 22.01
CA LYS A 475 0.80 24.78 23.18
C LYS A 475 0.02 26.06 22.89
N MET A 476 -0.17 26.37 21.60
CA MET A 476 -0.89 27.56 21.18
C MET A 476 -2.41 27.37 21.11
N THR A 477 -3.15 28.38 21.58
CA THR A 477 -4.59 28.51 21.34
C THR A 477 -4.88 28.94 19.89
N ASP A 478 -6.11 28.77 19.42
CA ASP A 478 -6.49 29.17 18.05
C ASP A 478 -6.36 30.69 17.83
N GLU A 479 -6.57 31.50 18.87
CA GLU A 479 -6.34 32.96 18.84
C GLU A 479 -4.85 33.29 18.67
N GLU A 480 -3.97 32.65 19.45
CA GLU A 480 -2.53 32.85 19.35
C GLU A 480 -2.00 32.46 17.96
N ARG A 481 -2.56 31.39 17.37
CA ARG A 481 -2.23 30.97 16.00
C ARG A 481 -2.69 32.02 15.00
N SER A 482 -3.90 32.55 15.16
CA SER A 482 -4.43 33.62 14.29
C SER A 482 -3.53 34.86 14.32
N VAL A 483 -3.06 35.27 15.50
CA VAL A 483 -2.10 36.38 15.67
C VAL A 483 -0.79 36.09 14.94
N ALA A 484 -0.21 34.89 15.13
CA ALA A 484 1.02 34.50 14.45
C ALA A 484 0.88 34.48 12.91
N VAL A 485 -0.22 33.92 12.41
CA VAL A 485 -0.54 33.87 10.97
C VAL A 485 -0.72 35.28 10.40
N THR A 486 -1.42 36.16 11.13
CA THR A 486 -1.66 37.55 10.71
C THR A 486 -0.37 38.33 10.66
N LEU A 487 0.47 38.24 11.69
CA LEU A 487 1.80 38.86 11.70
C LEU A 487 2.64 38.37 10.51
N GLY A 488 2.67 37.06 10.28
CA GLY A 488 3.38 36.48 9.15
C GLY A 488 2.88 37.01 7.80
N LYS A 489 1.56 37.05 7.58
CA LYS A 489 0.96 37.63 6.37
C LYS A 489 1.34 39.10 6.20
N THR A 490 1.28 39.90 7.27
CA THR A 490 1.72 41.30 7.25
C THR A 490 3.16 41.39 6.77
N ILE A 491 4.08 40.63 7.38
CA ILE A 491 5.51 40.60 7.01
C ILE A 491 5.71 40.24 5.54
N GLY A 492 5.05 39.17 5.06
CA GLY A 492 5.20 38.75 3.67
C GLY A 492 4.62 39.72 2.64
N LEU A 493 3.66 40.57 3.04
CA LEU A 493 2.97 41.53 2.18
C LEU A 493 3.59 42.93 2.16
N CYS A 494 4.59 43.30 2.99
CA CYS A 494 5.09 44.69 3.00
C CYS A 494 5.50 45.21 1.63
N VAL A 495 6.17 44.35 0.84
CA VAL A 495 6.73 44.77 -0.44
C VAL A 495 5.63 45.08 -1.46
N SER A 496 4.42 44.54 -1.25
CA SER A 496 3.24 44.76 -2.10
C SER A 496 2.39 45.98 -1.73
N LYS A 497 2.50 46.51 -0.51
CA LYS A 497 1.65 47.61 0.01
C LYS A 497 2.19 49.01 -0.30
N ARG A 498 3.33 49.13 -0.97
CA ARG A 498 3.84 50.42 -1.48
C ARG A 498 3.23 50.65 -2.85
N ASP A 499 2.44 51.72 -3.02
CA ASP A 499 1.73 52.12 -4.25
C ASP A 499 2.30 51.48 -5.52
N ASN A 500 1.69 50.37 -5.96
CA ASN A 500 2.20 49.56 -7.06
C ASN A 500 2.07 50.25 -8.42
N GLU A 501 1.36 51.38 -8.50
CA GLU A 501 1.08 52.07 -9.77
C GLU A 501 2.31 52.78 -10.38
N THR A 502 3.43 52.92 -9.66
CA THR A 502 4.61 53.70 -10.14
C THR A 502 5.98 53.00 -10.02
N ARG A 503 6.06 51.75 -9.55
CA ARG A 503 7.36 51.10 -9.25
C ARG A 503 7.95 50.33 -10.43
N SER A 504 9.26 50.46 -10.65
CA SER A 504 9.96 49.67 -11.65
C SER A 504 10.18 48.21 -11.21
N LYS A 505 10.22 47.27 -12.16
CA LYS A 505 10.49 45.84 -11.90
C LYS A 505 11.77 45.62 -11.08
N ASN A 506 12.82 46.40 -11.35
CA ASN A 506 14.10 46.31 -10.66
C ASN A 506 14.02 46.74 -9.19
N GLU A 507 13.07 47.59 -8.82
CA GLU A 507 12.85 48.00 -7.43
C GLU A 507 12.06 46.95 -6.66
N ILE A 508 11.02 46.36 -7.27
CA ILE A 508 10.25 45.28 -6.67
C ILE A 508 11.14 44.05 -6.45
N GLU A 509 11.96 43.65 -7.44
CA GLU A 509 12.90 42.54 -7.28
C GLU A 509 13.96 42.79 -6.20
N ARG A 510 14.43 44.04 -6.07
CA ARG A 510 15.41 44.43 -5.04
C ARG A 510 14.81 44.30 -3.64
N ASP A 511 13.58 44.77 -3.47
CA ASP A 511 12.88 44.68 -2.19
C ASP A 511 12.48 43.25 -1.85
N LEU A 512 12.08 42.43 -2.83
CA LEU A 512 11.87 40.99 -2.64
C LEU A 512 13.16 40.28 -2.22
N LYS A 513 14.32 40.61 -2.83
CA LYS A 513 15.63 40.08 -2.41
C LYS A 513 15.98 40.48 -0.98
N ARG A 514 15.68 41.72 -0.59
CA ARG A 514 15.90 42.21 0.79
C ARG A 514 14.99 41.49 1.78
N LEU A 515 13.69 41.39 1.49
CA LEU A 515 12.73 40.69 2.33
C LEU A 515 13.10 39.21 2.50
N LYS A 516 13.56 38.53 1.43
CA LYS A 516 14.12 37.18 1.55
C LYS A 516 15.24 37.12 2.59
N GLY A 517 16.18 38.07 2.57
CA GLY A 517 17.27 38.16 3.54
C GLY A 517 16.77 38.33 4.98
N ASP A 518 15.72 39.12 5.17
CA ASP A 518 15.11 39.32 6.49
C ASP A 518 14.33 38.09 6.97
N LEU A 519 13.62 37.39 6.08
CA LEU A 519 12.95 36.12 6.41
C LEU A 519 13.96 35.04 6.83
N ILE A 520 15.16 35.01 6.25
CA ILE A 520 16.26 34.13 6.68
C ILE A 520 16.64 34.42 8.14
N LYS A 521 16.75 35.71 8.51
CA LYS A 521 17.09 36.11 9.87
C LYS A 521 15.98 35.72 10.84
N LEU A 522 14.73 36.06 10.51
CA LEU A 522 13.55 35.74 11.31
C LEU A 522 13.45 34.23 11.62
N LYS A 523 13.64 33.37 10.60
CA LYS A 523 13.64 31.91 10.76
C LYS A 523 14.72 31.43 11.73
N LYS A 524 15.92 32.01 11.68
CA LYS A 524 17.10 31.61 12.46
C LYS A 524 17.04 32.04 13.93
N VAL A 525 16.13 32.95 14.29
CA VAL A 525 15.99 33.41 15.67
C VAL A 525 15.68 32.26 16.62
N ARG A 526 16.33 32.25 17.79
CA ARG A 526 16.18 31.20 18.82
C ARG A 526 15.52 31.67 20.11
N LYS A 527 15.49 32.97 20.38
CA LYS A 527 14.92 33.56 21.60
C LYS A 527 13.77 34.50 21.26
N LEU A 528 12.81 34.60 22.17
CA LEU A 528 11.67 35.50 22.05
C LEU A 528 12.10 36.98 21.92
N THR A 529 13.03 37.42 22.77
CA THR A 529 13.54 38.81 22.76
C THR A 529 14.13 39.19 21.40
N ASP A 530 14.98 38.31 20.86
CA ASP A 530 15.62 38.50 19.56
C ASP A 530 14.56 38.55 18.45
N PHE A 531 13.46 37.81 18.59
CA PHE A 531 12.39 37.80 17.59
C PHE A 531 11.64 39.12 17.59
N LEU A 532 11.28 39.64 18.78
CA LEU A 532 10.64 40.94 18.91
C LEU A 532 11.52 42.08 18.36
N SER A 533 12.82 42.07 18.66
CA SER A 533 13.76 43.06 18.09
C SER A 533 13.86 42.95 16.56
N GLU A 534 13.78 41.74 15.99
CA GLU A 534 13.75 41.56 14.54
C GLU A 534 12.43 42.06 13.93
N ILE A 535 11.29 41.93 14.63
CA ILE A 535 10.00 42.50 14.22
C ILE A 535 10.04 44.03 14.25
N GLU A 536 10.56 44.66 15.31
CA GLU A 536 10.73 46.12 15.39
C GLU A 536 11.62 46.64 14.23
N ARG A 537 12.72 45.94 13.94
CA ARG A 537 13.60 46.29 12.81
C ARG A 537 12.86 46.19 11.47
N LEU A 538 12.02 45.17 11.33
CA LEU A 538 11.17 44.99 10.15
C LEU A 538 10.16 46.14 10.04
N GLU A 539 9.49 46.48 11.14
CA GLU A 539 8.54 47.60 11.28
C GLU A 539 9.11 48.90 10.75
N VAL A 540 10.26 49.32 11.28
CA VAL A 540 10.94 50.56 10.87
C VAL A 540 11.37 50.52 9.40
N ARG A 541 11.85 49.37 8.91
CA ARG A 541 12.39 49.28 7.54
C ARG A 541 11.32 49.37 6.46
N TYR A 542 10.20 48.69 6.67
CA TYR A 542 9.17 48.53 5.66
C TYR A 542 7.91 49.33 5.95
N ASP A 543 7.86 50.04 7.09
CA ASP A 543 6.72 50.81 7.58
C ASP A 543 5.46 49.95 7.76
N PHE A 544 5.58 48.92 8.61
CA PHE A 544 4.47 48.01 8.93
C PHE A 544 3.50 48.55 10.00
N SER A 545 3.71 49.78 10.45
CA SER A 545 3.05 50.44 11.59
C SER A 545 1.52 50.49 11.52
N LEU A 546 0.93 50.23 10.34
CA LEU A 546 -0.52 50.09 10.14
C LEU A 546 -1.09 48.66 10.35
N GLY A 547 -0.28 47.64 10.76
CA GLY A 547 -0.75 46.24 10.74
C GLY A 547 -0.04 45.21 11.62
N ILE A 548 0.56 45.61 12.74
CA ILE A 548 0.93 44.65 13.80
C ILE A 548 -0.34 44.25 14.54
N PRO A 549 -0.65 42.94 14.70
CA PRO A 549 -1.84 42.54 15.42
C PRO A 549 -1.75 42.92 16.91
N ASP A 550 -2.79 43.56 17.46
CA ASP A 550 -2.85 44.04 18.85
C ASP A 550 -2.43 42.95 19.87
N GLY A 551 -2.83 41.70 19.62
CA GLY A 551 -2.51 40.56 20.48
C GLY A 551 -1.01 40.21 20.60
N LEU A 552 -0.11 40.75 19.76
CA LEU A 552 1.32 40.43 19.81
C LEU A 552 1.98 40.91 21.12
N LEU A 553 1.61 42.10 21.58
CA LEU A 553 2.16 42.72 22.79
C LEU A 553 1.31 42.40 24.05
N ASP A 554 0.04 41.99 23.86
CA ASP A 554 -0.89 41.64 24.94
C ASP A 554 -0.73 40.21 25.49
N GLY A 555 0.45 39.59 25.34
CA GLY A 555 0.78 38.31 25.98
C GLY A 555 0.34 37.03 25.23
N LYS A 556 -0.10 37.13 23.97
CA LYS A 556 -0.36 35.95 23.11
C LYS A 556 0.93 35.27 22.64
N LEU A 557 2.06 35.99 22.66
CA LEU A 557 3.38 35.45 22.42
C LEU A 557 4.15 35.33 23.76
N ARG A 558 4.59 34.13 24.09
CA ARG A 558 5.26 33.77 25.35
C ARG A 558 6.44 32.84 25.08
N ASP A 559 7.34 32.69 26.05
CA ASP A 559 8.49 31.80 25.91
C ASP A 559 8.11 30.33 25.69
N ASP A 560 7.02 29.87 26.31
CA ASP A 560 6.57 28.48 26.24
C ASP A 560 5.96 28.10 24.87
N ASN A 561 5.34 29.07 24.19
CA ASN A 561 4.73 28.92 22.86
C ASN A 561 5.57 29.50 21.70
N PHE A 562 6.69 30.18 22.01
CA PHE A 562 7.52 30.92 21.05
C PHE A 562 7.91 30.12 19.81
N ARG A 563 8.36 28.87 19.99
CA ARG A 563 8.81 28.03 18.86
C ARG A 563 7.68 27.76 17.87
N GLU A 564 6.48 27.48 18.37
CA GLU A 564 5.30 27.25 17.53
C GLU A 564 4.89 28.57 16.87
N PHE A 565 4.79 29.66 17.63
CA PHE A 565 4.39 30.97 17.14
C PHE A 565 5.28 31.44 15.99
N LYS A 566 6.62 31.36 16.18
CA LYS A 566 7.60 31.69 15.15
C LYS A 566 7.40 30.84 13.89
N GLY A 567 7.11 29.54 14.05
CA GLY A 567 6.85 28.64 12.93
C GLY A 567 5.62 29.07 12.12
N TYR A 568 4.48 29.29 12.77
CA TYR A 568 3.25 29.78 12.11
C TYR A 568 3.46 31.12 11.40
N CYS A 569 4.15 32.06 12.07
CA CYS A 569 4.50 33.35 11.50
C CYS A 569 5.39 33.22 10.26
N THR A 570 6.46 32.43 10.35
CA THR A 570 7.42 32.24 9.25
C THR A 570 6.77 31.54 8.05
N ILE A 571 5.96 30.49 8.28
CA ILE A 571 5.22 29.79 7.22
C ILE A 571 4.27 30.74 6.50
N SER A 572 3.49 31.51 7.25
CA SER A 572 2.52 32.46 6.68
C SER A 572 3.20 33.60 5.91
N ALA A 573 4.35 34.07 6.41
CA ALA A 573 5.18 35.05 5.71
C ALA A 573 5.73 34.51 4.39
N MET A 574 6.15 33.24 4.35
CA MET A 574 6.60 32.58 3.11
C MET A 574 5.47 32.45 2.08
N GLN A 575 4.24 32.12 2.51
CA GLN A 575 3.07 32.06 1.63
C GLN A 575 2.78 33.43 1.00
N ALA A 576 2.68 34.46 1.83
CA ALA A 576 2.44 35.83 1.39
C ALA A 576 3.55 36.33 0.46
N TYR A 577 4.81 36.14 0.83
CA TYR A 577 5.97 36.45 -0.02
C TYR A 577 5.89 35.75 -1.39
N SER A 578 5.55 34.46 -1.42
CA SER A 578 5.44 33.68 -2.66
C SER A 578 4.33 34.22 -3.56
N ASN A 579 3.18 34.58 -2.98
CA ASN A 579 2.07 35.18 -3.72
C ASN A 579 2.46 36.54 -4.32
N VAL A 580 3.08 37.43 -3.55
CA VAL A 580 3.55 38.74 -4.05
C VAL A 580 4.55 38.55 -5.18
N ARG A 581 5.54 37.66 -4.99
CA ARG A 581 6.52 37.35 -6.01
C ARG A 581 5.88 36.77 -7.28
N TYR A 582 4.86 35.93 -7.15
CA TYR A 582 4.16 35.37 -8.30
C TYR A 582 3.43 36.44 -9.11
N TYR A 583 2.62 37.28 -8.47
CA TYR A 583 1.87 38.35 -9.16
C TYR A 583 2.80 39.39 -9.78
N ALA A 584 3.83 39.83 -9.05
CA ALA A 584 4.84 40.77 -9.57
C ALA A 584 5.61 40.24 -10.79
N LEU A 585 5.65 38.92 -11.00
CA LEU A 585 6.33 38.27 -12.13
C LEU A 585 5.37 37.82 -13.24
N LYS A 586 4.06 37.68 -12.99
CA LYS A 586 3.07 37.18 -13.98
C LYS A 586 2.41 38.28 -14.81
N GLU A 587 2.39 39.54 -14.35
CA GLU A 587 1.77 40.68 -15.07
C GLU A 587 2.36 40.99 -16.47
N LYS A 588 3.30 40.20 -17.01
CA LYS A 588 3.88 40.40 -18.35
C LYS A 588 4.16 39.13 -19.18
N GLU A 589 3.53 37.99 -18.90
CA GLU A 589 3.43 36.92 -19.93
C GLU A 589 2.22 37.14 -20.88
N GLY A 590 1.42 38.18 -20.65
CA GLY A 590 0.24 38.55 -21.46
C GLY A 590 0.30 39.93 -22.14
N ASN A 591 1.50 40.51 -22.31
CA ASN A 591 1.72 41.69 -23.15
C ASN A 591 2.77 41.39 -24.21
#